data_AF-K2E339-F1
#
_entry.id   AF-K2E339-F1
#
_cell.length_a   1.000
_cell.length_b   1.000
_cell.length_c   1.000
_cell.angle_alpha   90.00
_cell.angle_beta   90.00
_cell.angle_gamma   90.00
#
_symmetry.space_group_name_H-M   'P 1'
#
loop_
_entity.id
_entity.type
_entity.pdbx_description
1 polymer ?
#
loop_
_entity_poly.entity_id
_entity_poly.type
_entity_poly.pdbx_seq_one_letter_code
_entity_poly.pdbx_strand_id
1 'polypeptide(L)'
;MFNATTDRISKMTLLFPDRVKELEAIFDRPSMVYIDYANIYHWTNKLKWTFDLKRIKQLLSGFDTIKGAKFYYGTSDKESSRKFIEEVKTLGYDVKTKPVKKMRLSIDVSGVSLNSSAVLENFIKRPLLKVLTLETIQYLNSKLKELNVSGTTYVEQLKCNFDVEIGRDMLLDHKNNGIDNFILWSGDSDFADPVTQLLNDGKKAVIFATSRRVSTELTETRALIFDIQKIRNFICNSHQIQDNIRALI
;
A
#
# COMPACT_ATOMS: atom_id res chain seq x y z
N MET A 1 6.21 -25.21 9.49
CA MET A 1 4.85 -25.73 9.22
C MET A 1 3.87 -24.76 9.85
N PHE A 2 2.77 -24.45 9.18
CA PHE A 2 1.81 -23.45 9.65
C PHE A 2 1.09 -23.92 10.90
N ASN A 3 1.08 -23.10 11.94
CA ASN A 3 0.38 -23.35 13.19
C ASN A 3 -0.76 -22.35 13.37
N ALA A 4 -2.00 -22.84 13.35
CA ALA A 4 -3.17 -21.97 13.45
C ALA A 4 -3.27 -21.33 14.84
N THR A 5 -3.38 -20.00 14.88
CA THR A 5 -3.39 -19.25 16.15
C THR A 5 -4.78 -19.10 16.78
N THR A 6 -5.84 -19.54 16.09
CA THR A 6 -7.24 -19.44 16.53
C THR A 6 -8.06 -20.55 15.88
N ASP A 7 -9.17 -20.96 16.52
CA ASP A 7 -10.11 -21.95 15.96
C ASP A 7 -10.61 -21.56 14.56
N ARG A 8 -10.87 -20.27 14.34
CA ARG A 8 -11.25 -19.74 13.02
C ARG A 8 -10.19 -20.08 11.98
N ILE A 9 -8.92 -19.78 12.27
CA ILE A 9 -7.82 -20.06 11.35
C ILE A 9 -7.68 -21.58 11.14
N SER A 10 -7.83 -22.38 12.19
CA SER A 10 -7.80 -23.85 12.10
C SER A 10 -8.89 -24.39 11.15
N LYS A 11 -10.11 -23.84 11.20
CA LYS A 11 -11.16 -24.23 10.25
C LYS A 11 -10.85 -23.73 8.84
N MET A 12 -10.28 -22.53 8.72
CA MET A 12 -9.87 -21.99 7.43
C MET A 12 -8.76 -22.79 6.74
N THR A 13 -7.81 -23.37 7.49
CA THR A 13 -6.76 -24.21 6.90
C THR A 13 -7.35 -25.50 6.31
N LEU A 14 -8.40 -26.05 6.93
CA LEU A 14 -9.14 -27.21 6.42
C LEU A 14 -9.92 -26.87 5.13
N LEU A 15 -10.50 -25.67 5.06
CA LEU A 15 -11.23 -25.21 3.87
C LEU A 15 -10.31 -24.83 2.71
N PHE A 16 -9.09 -24.38 2.98
CA PHE A 16 -8.16 -23.86 1.97
C PHE A 16 -6.75 -24.47 2.10
N PRO A 17 -6.59 -25.80 2.07
CA PRO A 17 -5.30 -26.46 2.30
C PRO A 17 -4.24 -26.06 1.28
N ASP A 18 -4.62 -25.89 0.00
CA ASP A 18 -3.69 -25.44 -1.05
C ASP A 18 -3.17 -24.03 -0.81
N ARG A 19 -3.97 -23.14 -0.21
CA ARG A 19 -3.53 -21.79 0.13
C ARG A 19 -2.51 -21.82 1.26
N VAL A 20 -2.74 -22.67 2.25
CA VAL A 20 -1.79 -22.88 3.36
C VAL A 20 -0.46 -23.40 2.82
N LYS A 21 -0.49 -24.43 1.96
CA LYS A 21 0.71 -24.99 1.33
C LYS A 21 1.50 -23.95 0.53
N GLU A 22 0.82 -23.10 -0.23
CA GLU A 22 1.45 -22.00 -0.98
C GLU A 22 2.11 -20.98 -0.02
N LEU A 23 1.44 -20.61 1.06
CA LEU A 23 2.02 -19.71 2.06
C LEU A 23 3.19 -20.35 2.82
N GLU A 24 3.14 -21.64 3.14
CA GLU A 24 4.26 -22.37 3.73
C GLU A 24 5.49 -22.38 2.81
N ALA A 25 5.29 -22.55 1.50
CA ALA A 25 6.37 -22.43 0.52
C ALA A 25 6.92 -21.00 0.40
N ILE A 26 6.09 -19.98 0.66
CA ILE A 26 6.53 -18.58 0.70
C ILE A 26 7.33 -18.30 1.98
N PHE A 27 6.83 -18.69 3.15
CA PHE A 27 7.43 -18.44 4.46
C PHE A 27 8.31 -19.62 4.91
N ASP A 28 9.13 -20.15 4.01
CA ASP A 28 9.99 -21.33 4.22
C ASP A 28 11.29 -21.05 4.99
N ARG A 29 11.58 -19.76 5.26
CA ARG A 29 12.84 -19.28 5.85
C ARG A 29 12.62 -17.97 6.62
N PRO A 30 13.59 -17.50 7.45
CA PRO A 30 13.45 -16.26 8.22
C PRO A 30 12.93 -15.08 7.37
N SER A 31 11.71 -14.63 7.68
CA SER A 31 10.97 -13.69 6.85
C SER A 31 10.66 -12.39 7.58
N MET A 32 10.79 -11.25 6.90
CA MET A 32 10.30 -9.94 7.38
C MET A 32 9.20 -9.43 6.45
N VAL A 33 8.12 -8.91 7.05
CA VAL A 33 6.97 -8.38 6.30
C VAL A 33 6.97 -6.85 6.35
N TYR A 34 6.81 -6.21 5.20
CA TYR A 34 6.77 -4.75 5.04
C TYR A 34 5.40 -4.36 4.49
N ILE A 35 4.60 -3.69 5.31
CA ILE A 35 3.20 -3.36 5.03
C ILE A 35 3.10 -1.87 4.69
N ASP A 36 3.05 -1.56 3.39
CA ASP A 36 2.65 -0.24 2.91
C ASP A 36 1.12 -0.12 3.01
N TYR A 37 0.64 0.36 4.15
CA TYR A 37 -0.79 0.39 4.41
C TYR A 37 -1.54 1.38 3.53
N ALA A 38 -0.88 2.44 3.05
CA ALA A 38 -1.50 3.37 2.11
C ALA A 38 -1.83 2.65 0.80
N ASN A 39 -0.89 1.87 0.25
CA ASN A 39 -1.13 1.05 -0.94
C ASN A 39 -2.25 0.02 -0.71
N ILE A 40 -2.22 -0.71 0.40
CA ILE A 40 -3.27 -1.68 0.77
C ILE A 40 -4.65 -1.01 0.87
N TYR A 41 -4.73 0.14 1.54
CA TYR A 41 -5.96 0.90 1.69
C TYR A 41 -6.53 1.32 0.32
N HIS A 42 -5.69 1.77 -0.60
CA HIS A 42 -6.11 2.12 -1.96
C HIS A 42 -6.66 0.92 -2.76
N TRP A 43 -6.23 -0.31 -2.46
CA TRP A 43 -6.78 -1.50 -3.13
C TRP A 43 -8.23 -1.78 -2.76
N THR A 44 -8.69 -1.36 -1.57
CA THR A 44 -10.07 -1.59 -1.09
C THR A 44 -11.13 -1.04 -2.05
N ASN A 45 -10.87 0.12 -2.66
CA ASN A 45 -11.76 0.76 -3.65
C ASN A 45 -12.09 -0.15 -4.84
N LYS A 46 -11.11 -0.96 -5.27
CA LYS A 46 -11.24 -1.89 -6.39
C LYS A 46 -11.72 -3.27 -5.93
N LEU A 47 -11.18 -3.75 -4.82
CA LEU A 47 -11.49 -5.06 -4.26
C LEU A 47 -12.91 -5.15 -3.70
N LYS A 48 -13.51 -4.02 -3.31
CA LYS A 48 -14.84 -3.94 -2.68
C LYS A 48 -14.94 -4.72 -1.35
N TRP A 49 -13.81 -4.98 -0.70
CA TRP A 49 -13.70 -5.46 0.66
C TRP A 49 -12.51 -4.79 1.35
N THR A 50 -12.51 -4.81 2.68
CA THR A 50 -11.53 -4.11 3.51
C THR A 50 -10.74 -5.10 4.37
N PHE A 51 -9.50 -4.74 4.64
CA PHE A 51 -8.55 -5.56 5.40
C PHE A 51 -8.78 -5.40 6.90
N ASP A 52 -8.60 -6.49 7.63
CA ASP A 52 -8.63 -6.54 9.08
C ASP A 52 -7.20 -6.80 9.58
N LEU A 53 -6.61 -5.79 10.20
CA LEU A 53 -5.22 -5.82 10.64
C LEU A 53 -4.97 -6.85 11.75
N LYS A 54 -5.97 -7.12 12.59
CA LYS A 54 -5.88 -8.18 13.60
C LYS A 54 -5.81 -9.54 12.94
N ARG A 55 -6.62 -9.77 11.92
CA ARG A 55 -6.63 -11.04 11.17
C ARG A 55 -5.38 -11.26 10.33
N ILE A 56 -4.86 -10.21 9.69
CA ILE A 56 -3.54 -10.26 9.04
C ILE A 56 -2.50 -10.70 10.05
N LYS A 57 -2.45 -10.06 11.23
CA LYS A 57 -1.49 -10.41 12.27
C LYS A 57 -1.66 -11.85 12.72
N GLN A 58 -2.88 -12.31 12.97
CA GLN A 58 -3.15 -13.70 13.37
C GLN A 58 -2.66 -14.71 12.30
N LEU A 59 -2.88 -14.42 11.01
CA LEU A 59 -2.35 -15.27 9.93
C LEU A 59 -0.82 -15.29 9.95
N LEU A 60 -0.16 -14.13 10.02
CA LEU A 60 1.30 -14.06 10.01
C LEU A 60 1.91 -14.74 11.25
N SER A 61 1.29 -14.58 12.43
CA SER A 61 1.74 -15.23 13.67
C SER A 61 1.68 -16.75 13.64
N GLY A 62 1.00 -17.36 12.65
CA GLY A 62 1.01 -18.81 12.48
C GLY A 62 2.27 -19.37 11.81
N PHE A 63 3.19 -18.51 11.37
CA PHE A 63 4.47 -18.89 10.79
C PHE A 63 5.61 -18.51 11.75
N ASP A 64 6.31 -19.50 12.30
CA ASP A 64 7.47 -19.35 13.18
C ASP A 64 8.70 -18.73 12.48
N THR A 65 8.74 -18.84 11.16
CA THR A 65 9.75 -18.23 10.30
C THR A 65 9.59 -16.71 10.18
N ILE A 66 8.40 -16.15 10.45
CA ILE A 66 8.17 -14.70 10.38
C ILE A 66 8.78 -14.03 11.62
N LYS A 67 9.79 -13.20 11.40
CA LYS A 67 10.53 -12.49 12.46
C LYS A 67 9.86 -11.19 12.88
N GLY A 68 9.02 -10.62 12.03
CA GLY A 68 8.31 -9.38 12.32
C GLY A 68 7.43 -8.92 11.18
N ALA A 69 6.63 -7.91 11.46
CA ALA A 69 5.83 -7.20 10.48
C ALA A 69 5.92 -5.70 10.73
N LYS A 70 6.60 -5.00 9.83
CA LYS A 70 6.74 -3.54 9.82
C LYS A 70 5.54 -2.92 9.12
N PHE A 71 4.95 -1.90 9.73
CA PHE A 71 3.73 -1.26 9.27
C PHE A 71 3.97 0.23 9.06
N TYR A 72 3.65 0.71 7.86
CA TYR A 72 3.97 2.07 7.42
C TYR A 72 2.69 2.82 7.09
N TYR A 73 2.43 3.94 7.80
CA TYR A 73 1.24 4.74 7.54
C TYR A 73 1.33 6.20 8.00
N GLY A 74 0.59 7.07 7.30
CA GLY A 74 0.54 8.50 7.60
C GLY A 74 -0.30 8.83 8.83
N THR A 75 0.08 9.88 9.56
CA THR A 75 -0.67 10.40 10.72
C THR A 75 -1.25 11.79 10.46
N SER A 76 -2.34 12.10 11.15
CA SER A 76 -2.92 13.45 11.22
C SER A 76 -3.17 13.85 12.68
N ASP A 77 -3.47 15.12 12.92
CA ASP A 77 -3.69 15.66 14.27
C ASP A 77 -4.99 15.15 14.93
N LYS A 78 -5.84 14.47 14.17
CA LYS A 78 -7.11 13.93 14.64
C LYS A 78 -6.89 12.82 15.67
N GLU A 79 -7.70 12.84 16.73
CA GLU A 79 -7.71 11.80 17.77
C GLU A 79 -7.91 10.39 17.19
N SER A 80 -8.77 10.25 16.18
CA SER A 80 -8.99 8.97 15.48
C SER A 80 -7.71 8.42 14.82
N SER A 81 -6.85 9.29 14.30
CA SER A 81 -5.56 8.90 13.73
C SER A 81 -4.62 8.36 14.80
N ARG A 82 -4.59 9.00 15.99
CA ARG A 82 -3.77 8.55 17.12
C ARG A 82 -4.25 7.21 17.65
N LYS A 83 -5.56 7.06 17.89
CA LYS A 83 -6.16 5.80 18.34
C LYS A 83 -5.90 4.64 17.39
N PHE A 84 -6.03 4.87 16.07
CA PHE A 84 -5.72 3.85 15.07
C PHE A 84 -4.27 3.37 15.16
N ILE A 85 -3.30 4.28 15.27
CA ILE A 85 -1.89 3.88 15.38
C ILE A 85 -1.61 3.09 16.66
N GLU A 86 -2.20 3.48 17.79
CA GLU A 86 -2.04 2.73 19.05
C GLU A 86 -2.70 1.35 19.00
N GLU A 87 -3.85 1.22 18.32
CA GLU A 87 -4.45 -0.10 18.06
C GLU A 87 -3.51 -0.99 17.25
N VAL A 88 -2.91 -0.47 16.17
CA VAL A 88 -1.96 -1.23 15.34
C VAL A 88 -0.70 -1.63 16.14
N LYS A 89 -0.17 -0.77 16.99
CA LYS A 89 0.94 -1.12 17.90
C LYS A 89 0.53 -2.22 18.88
N THR A 90 -0.67 -2.15 19.45
CA THR A 90 -1.20 -3.16 20.39
C THR A 90 -1.36 -4.54 19.73
N LEU A 91 -1.61 -4.58 18.41
CA LEU A 91 -1.60 -5.81 17.64
C LEU A 91 -0.18 -6.39 17.43
N GLY A 92 0.88 -5.69 17.82
CA GLY A 92 2.27 -6.17 17.74
C GLY A 92 2.92 -5.96 16.37
N TYR A 93 2.51 -4.94 15.61
CA TYR A 93 3.24 -4.47 14.45
C TYR A 93 4.38 -3.53 14.87
N ASP A 94 5.49 -3.55 14.13
CA ASP A 94 6.52 -2.51 14.23
C ASP A 94 6.07 -1.29 13.41
N VAL A 95 5.51 -0.29 14.08
CA VAL A 95 4.79 0.81 13.42
C VAL A 95 5.70 2.00 13.17
N LYS A 96 5.83 2.38 11.91
CA LYS A 96 6.50 3.60 11.46
C LYS A 96 5.47 4.59 10.92
N THR A 97 5.50 5.81 11.43
CA THR A 97 4.59 6.88 11.02
C THR A 97 5.32 8.13 10.59
N LYS A 98 4.63 8.93 9.78
CA LYS A 98 5.01 10.31 9.51
C LYS A 98 3.78 11.17 9.25
N PRO A 99 3.84 12.48 9.57
CA PRO A 99 2.71 13.37 9.34
C PRO A 99 2.33 13.43 7.86
N VAL A 100 1.04 13.38 7.57
CA VAL A 100 0.52 13.60 6.22
C VAL A 100 0.77 15.05 5.83
N LYS A 101 1.47 15.26 4.71
CA LYS A 101 1.74 16.60 4.19
C LYS A 101 0.50 17.11 3.46
N LYS A 102 0.04 18.30 3.84
CA LYS A 102 -0.99 19.06 3.11
C LYS A 102 -0.30 19.98 2.11
N MET A 103 -0.49 19.72 0.83
CA MET A 103 -0.01 20.58 -0.25
C MET A 103 -1.16 21.47 -0.72
N ARG A 104 -0.93 22.78 -0.76
CA ARG A 104 -1.86 23.72 -1.38
C ARG A 104 -1.44 23.92 -2.83
N LEU A 105 -2.23 23.38 -3.74
CA LEU A 105 -2.04 23.59 -5.17
C LEU A 105 -2.84 24.83 -5.57
N SER A 106 -2.13 25.87 -5.99
CA SER A 106 -2.78 27.11 -6.41
C SER A 106 -3.63 26.87 -7.66
N ILE A 107 -4.87 27.35 -7.62
CA ILE A 107 -5.75 27.52 -8.78
C ILE A 107 -6.00 29.01 -9.07
N ASP A 108 -5.23 29.89 -8.45
CA ASP A 108 -5.38 31.34 -8.59
C ASP A 108 -4.85 31.79 -9.95
N VAL A 109 -5.76 32.25 -10.81
CA VAL A 109 -5.44 32.83 -12.13
C VAL A 109 -5.46 34.36 -12.11
N SER A 110 -5.52 34.98 -10.94
CA SER A 110 -5.46 36.44 -10.79
C SER A 110 -4.13 36.98 -11.34
N GLY A 111 -4.21 37.89 -12.31
CA GLY A 111 -3.02 38.43 -12.99
C GLY A 111 -2.35 37.46 -13.97
N VAL A 112 -2.92 36.28 -14.20
CA VAL A 112 -2.43 35.31 -15.18
C VAL A 112 -3.23 35.44 -16.49
N SER A 113 -2.53 35.48 -17.62
CA SER A 113 -3.17 35.47 -18.95
C SER A 113 -3.98 34.18 -19.17
N LEU A 114 -5.15 34.28 -19.78
CA LEU A 114 -5.98 33.12 -20.13
C LEU A 114 -5.27 32.12 -21.05
N ASN A 115 -4.24 32.54 -21.78
CA ASN A 115 -3.45 31.68 -22.66
C ASN A 115 -2.31 30.94 -21.93
N SER A 116 -2.09 31.24 -20.64
CA SER A 116 -0.97 30.68 -19.88
C SER A 116 -1.31 29.29 -19.31
N SER A 117 -0.38 28.34 -19.42
CA SER A 117 -0.49 27.02 -18.79
C SER A 117 0.03 26.98 -17.35
N ALA A 118 0.57 28.08 -16.82
CA ALA A 118 1.34 28.08 -15.56
C ALA A 118 0.56 27.50 -14.37
N VAL A 119 -0.71 27.88 -14.21
CA VAL A 119 -1.58 27.36 -13.13
C VAL A 119 -2.00 25.92 -13.42
N LEU A 120 -2.23 25.58 -14.69
CA LEU A 120 -2.60 24.24 -15.12
C LEU A 120 -1.48 23.22 -14.92
N GLU A 121 -0.20 23.63 -14.90
CA GLU A 121 0.95 22.75 -14.57
C GLU A 121 0.86 22.11 -13.19
N ASN A 122 0.10 22.69 -12.26
CA ASN A 122 -0.14 22.10 -10.95
C ASN A 122 -1.02 20.83 -11.02
N PHE A 123 -1.79 20.64 -12.09
CA PHE A 123 -2.83 19.61 -12.19
C PHE A 123 -2.72 18.71 -13.41
N ILE A 124 -2.24 19.26 -14.53
CA ILE A 124 -2.14 18.57 -15.81
C ILE A 124 -0.66 18.31 -16.10
N LYS A 125 -0.32 17.03 -16.33
CA LYS A 125 1.05 16.63 -16.65
C LYS A 125 1.52 17.31 -17.93
N ARG A 126 2.78 17.76 -17.95
CA ARG A 126 3.40 18.49 -19.08
C ARG A 126 3.19 17.84 -20.46
N PRO A 127 3.30 16.50 -20.64
CA PRO A 127 3.06 15.90 -21.94
C PRO A 127 1.63 16.15 -22.47
N LEU A 128 0.64 16.10 -21.58
CA LEU A 128 -0.75 16.39 -21.95
C LEU A 128 -0.95 17.88 -22.21
N LEU A 129 -0.38 18.77 -21.38
CA LEU A 129 -0.47 20.22 -21.60
C LEU A 129 0.03 20.65 -22.99
N LYS A 130 1.09 20.00 -23.50
CA LYS A 130 1.67 20.31 -24.81
C LYS A 130 0.76 19.99 -25.99
N VAL A 131 -0.21 19.09 -25.82
CA VAL A 131 -1.15 18.71 -26.89
C VAL A 131 -2.51 19.37 -26.73
N LEU A 132 -2.75 20.13 -25.66
CA LEU A 132 -3.97 20.92 -25.50
C LEU A 132 -3.94 22.14 -26.43
N THR A 133 -5.09 22.45 -27.01
CA THR A 133 -5.25 23.66 -27.83
C THR A 133 -5.27 24.91 -26.95
N LEU A 134 -4.95 26.07 -27.54
CA LEU A 134 -5.08 27.36 -26.86
C LEU A 134 -6.51 27.60 -26.37
N GLU A 135 -7.53 27.23 -27.16
CA GLU A 135 -8.94 27.33 -26.78
C GLU A 135 -9.24 26.50 -25.53
N THR A 136 -8.71 25.27 -25.45
CA THR A 136 -8.86 24.42 -24.26
C THR A 136 -8.17 25.03 -23.04
N ILE A 137 -6.96 25.58 -23.19
CA ILE A 137 -6.24 26.25 -22.09
C ILE A 137 -7.04 27.47 -21.59
N GLN A 138 -7.54 28.30 -22.50
CA GLN A 138 -8.39 29.45 -22.18
C GLN A 138 -9.66 29.03 -21.44
N TYR A 139 -10.33 27.98 -21.93
CA TYR A 139 -11.53 27.43 -21.29
C TYR A 139 -11.25 26.91 -19.88
N LEU A 140 -10.16 26.17 -19.67
CA LEU A 140 -9.79 25.68 -18.33
C LEU A 140 -9.49 26.85 -17.38
N ASN A 141 -8.72 27.84 -17.84
CA ASN A 141 -8.44 29.04 -17.04
C ASN A 141 -9.70 29.87 -16.74
N SER A 142 -10.69 29.91 -17.64
CA SER A 142 -11.96 30.59 -17.35
C SER A 142 -12.74 29.88 -16.24
N LYS A 143 -12.70 28.53 -16.20
CA LYS A 143 -13.28 27.74 -15.11
C LYS A 143 -12.55 27.94 -13.77
N LEU A 144 -11.23 28.05 -13.78
CA LEU A 144 -10.49 28.42 -12.56
C LEU A 144 -10.84 29.83 -12.09
N LYS A 145 -11.03 30.77 -13.02
CA LYS A 145 -11.45 32.14 -12.69
C LYS A 145 -12.83 32.18 -12.02
N GLU A 146 -13.80 31.38 -12.50
CA GLU A 146 -15.12 31.22 -11.86
C GLU A 146 -14.96 30.78 -10.40
N LEU A 147 -14.07 29.81 -10.13
CA LEU A 147 -13.77 29.36 -8.77
C LEU A 147 -13.10 30.43 -7.92
N ASN A 148 -12.15 31.20 -8.48
CA ASN A 148 -11.52 32.31 -7.76
C ASN A 148 -12.52 33.39 -7.37
N VAL A 149 -13.49 33.71 -8.25
CA VAL A 149 -14.58 34.65 -7.96
C VAL A 149 -15.46 34.14 -6.81
N SER A 150 -15.67 32.82 -6.70
CA SER A 150 -16.33 32.21 -5.54
C SER A 150 -15.45 32.10 -4.27
N GLY A 151 -14.23 32.67 -4.29
CA GLY A 151 -13.30 32.70 -3.17
C GLY A 151 -12.38 31.49 -3.03
N THR A 152 -12.40 30.55 -3.99
CA THR A 152 -11.51 29.38 -3.96
C THR A 152 -10.28 29.64 -4.83
N THR A 153 -9.12 29.81 -4.19
CA THR A 153 -7.84 30.13 -4.86
C THR A 153 -6.82 28.99 -4.80
N TYR A 154 -7.09 27.94 -4.04
CA TYR A 154 -6.27 26.74 -4.00
C TYR A 154 -7.13 25.51 -3.71
N VAL A 155 -6.57 24.34 -4.01
CA VAL A 155 -7.09 23.05 -3.57
C VAL A 155 -6.06 22.33 -2.72
N GLU A 156 -6.52 21.54 -1.76
CA GLU A 156 -5.62 20.78 -0.87
C GLU A 156 -5.42 19.36 -1.40
N GLN A 157 -4.15 18.96 -1.54
CA GLN A 157 -3.76 17.58 -1.83
C GLN A 157 -2.99 17.00 -0.65
N LEU A 158 -3.38 15.81 -0.20
CA LEU A 158 -2.67 15.08 0.84
C LEU A 158 -1.60 14.18 0.22
N LYS A 159 -0.37 14.21 0.76
CA LYS A 159 0.74 13.35 0.34
C LYS A 159 1.42 12.69 1.55
N CYS A 160 1.51 11.37 1.52
CA CYS A 160 2.27 10.58 2.50
C CYS A 160 2.58 9.19 1.90
N ASN A 161 3.72 9.05 1.22
CA ASN A 161 4.24 7.77 0.73
C ASN A 161 5.24 7.18 1.73
N PHE A 162 5.74 5.95 1.62
CA PHE A 162 6.78 5.44 2.54
C PHE A 162 7.94 4.76 1.81
N ASP A 163 8.08 5.04 0.53
CA ASP A 163 8.91 4.30 -0.41
C ASP A 163 10.38 4.29 0.04
N VAL A 164 10.91 5.46 0.42
CA VAL A 164 12.27 5.62 0.94
C VAL A 164 12.45 4.91 2.29
N GLU A 165 11.50 5.07 3.21
CA GLU A 165 11.61 4.48 4.53
C GLU A 165 11.54 2.95 4.51
N ILE A 166 10.64 2.39 3.69
CA ILE A 166 10.49 0.95 3.48
C ILE A 166 11.74 0.39 2.79
N GLY A 167 12.17 0.97 1.66
CA GLY A 167 13.36 0.52 0.95
C GLY A 167 14.61 0.54 1.82
N ARG A 168 14.80 1.62 2.60
CA ARG A 168 15.89 1.70 3.59
C ARG A 168 15.80 0.61 4.64
N ASP A 169 14.62 0.37 5.22
CA ASP A 169 14.47 -0.62 6.27
C ASP A 169 14.67 -2.05 5.75
N MET A 170 14.26 -2.35 4.50
CA MET A 170 14.55 -3.62 3.82
C MET A 170 16.06 -3.86 3.72
N LEU A 171 16.82 -2.86 3.26
CA LEU A 171 18.27 -2.96 3.12
C LEU A 171 19.00 -3.04 4.47
N LEU A 172 18.48 -2.39 5.52
CA LEU A 172 19.04 -2.52 6.87
C LEU A 172 18.80 -3.92 7.46
N ASP A 173 17.60 -4.47 7.30
CA ASP A 173 17.30 -5.82 7.78
C ASP A 173 18.12 -6.88 7.03
N HIS A 174 18.38 -6.65 5.73
CA HIS A 174 19.32 -7.45 4.95
C HIS A 174 20.72 -7.43 5.55
N LYS A 175 21.28 -6.26 5.87
CA LYS A 175 22.62 -6.12 6.46
C LYS A 175 22.76 -6.77 7.84
N ASN A 176 21.67 -6.85 8.59
CA ASN A 176 21.66 -7.47 9.92
C ASN A 176 21.74 -9.01 9.89
N ASN A 177 21.77 -9.64 8.70
CA ASN A 177 21.96 -11.09 8.46
C ASN A 177 20.98 -12.04 9.19
N GLY A 178 19.87 -11.53 9.73
CA GLY A 178 18.84 -12.34 10.40
C GLY A 178 17.63 -12.70 9.52
N ILE A 179 17.55 -12.13 8.32
CA ILE A 179 16.41 -12.26 7.38
C ILE A 179 16.90 -12.80 6.04
N ASP A 180 16.18 -13.79 5.52
CA ASP A 180 16.45 -14.45 4.23
C ASP A 180 15.32 -14.27 3.22
N ASN A 181 14.16 -13.79 3.67
CA ASN A 181 12.98 -13.59 2.85
C ASN A 181 12.28 -12.27 3.17
N PHE A 182 12.01 -11.48 2.14
CA PHE A 182 11.48 -10.12 2.25
C PHE A 182 10.11 -10.08 1.59
N ILE A 183 9.09 -9.80 2.40
CA ILE A 183 7.70 -9.89 1.99
C ILE A 183 7.14 -8.47 1.90
N LEU A 184 7.06 -7.93 0.69
CA LEU A 184 6.61 -6.57 0.45
C LEU A 184 5.11 -6.57 0.11
N TRP A 185 4.30 -5.93 0.94
CA TRP A 185 2.90 -5.67 0.64
C TRP A 185 2.75 -4.30 -0.03
N SER A 186 3.18 -4.23 -1.29
CA SER A 186 2.99 -3.09 -2.17
C SER A 186 3.12 -3.55 -3.62
N GLY A 187 2.64 -2.73 -4.55
CA GLY A 187 2.83 -2.94 -5.98
C GLY A 187 3.56 -1.78 -6.68
N ASP A 188 4.14 -0.87 -5.90
CA ASP A 188 4.77 0.35 -6.39
C ASP A 188 6.12 0.08 -7.09
N SER A 189 6.39 0.78 -8.19
CA SER A 189 7.65 0.72 -8.94
C SER A 189 8.85 1.20 -8.13
N ASP A 190 8.65 2.08 -7.15
CA ASP A 190 9.75 2.62 -6.35
C ASP A 190 10.48 1.54 -5.52
N PHE A 191 9.88 0.34 -5.39
CA PHE A 191 10.51 -0.81 -4.73
C PHE A 191 11.30 -1.73 -5.66
N ALA A 192 11.33 -1.48 -6.97
CA ALA A 192 12.03 -2.35 -7.92
C ALA A 192 13.54 -2.42 -7.62
N ASP A 193 14.16 -1.29 -7.28
CA ASP A 193 15.59 -1.21 -6.94
C ASP A 193 15.96 -2.01 -5.68
N PRO A 194 15.34 -1.77 -4.49
CA PRO A 194 15.67 -2.55 -3.30
C PRO A 194 15.31 -4.04 -3.45
N VAL A 195 14.24 -4.39 -4.17
CA VAL A 195 13.91 -5.80 -4.45
C VAL A 195 14.96 -6.46 -5.34
N THR A 196 15.42 -5.79 -6.39
CA THR A 196 16.46 -6.29 -7.29
C THR A 196 17.77 -6.53 -6.53
N GLN A 197 18.16 -5.60 -5.66
CA GLN A 197 19.35 -5.75 -4.82
C GLN A 197 19.25 -7.02 -3.94
N LEU A 198 18.13 -7.20 -3.24
CA LEU A 198 17.92 -8.37 -2.40
C LEU A 198 18.03 -9.70 -3.17
N LEU A 199 17.43 -9.75 -4.36
CA LEU A 199 17.50 -10.94 -5.22
C LEU A 199 18.92 -11.21 -5.72
N ASN A 200 19.66 -10.17 -6.13
CA ASN A 200 21.06 -10.28 -6.55
C ASN A 200 21.96 -10.77 -5.41
N ASP A 201 21.66 -10.39 -4.16
CA ASP A 201 22.35 -10.84 -2.96
C ASP A 201 21.91 -12.24 -2.48
N GLY A 202 21.16 -12.96 -3.32
CA GLY A 202 20.72 -14.33 -3.06
C GLY A 202 19.58 -14.46 -2.04
N LYS A 203 18.95 -13.35 -1.66
CA LYS A 203 17.78 -13.35 -0.77
C LYS A 203 16.51 -13.61 -1.56
N LYS A 204 15.48 -14.09 -0.86
CA LYS A 204 14.14 -14.25 -1.43
C LYS A 204 13.37 -12.96 -1.26
N ALA A 205 12.68 -12.51 -2.31
CA ALA A 205 11.73 -11.40 -2.24
C ALA A 205 10.39 -11.84 -2.82
N VAL A 206 9.30 -11.52 -2.12
CA VAL A 206 7.94 -11.87 -2.52
C VAL A 206 7.04 -10.64 -2.41
N ILE A 207 6.34 -10.35 -3.50
CA ILE A 207 5.47 -9.19 -3.63
C ILE A 207 4.02 -9.63 -3.37
N PHE A 208 3.46 -9.18 -2.26
CA PHE A 208 2.06 -9.38 -1.92
C PHE A 208 1.27 -8.20 -2.46
N ALA A 209 0.58 -8.40 -3.58
CA ALA A 209 -0.19 -7.35 -4.23
C ALA A 209 -1.43 -7.94 -4.89
N THR A 210 -2.33 -7.09 -5.37
CA THR A 210 -3.35 -7.57 -6.30
C THR A 210 -2.72 -7.70 -7.69
N SER A 211 -3.00 -8.79 -8.41
CA SER A 211 -2.33 -9.18 -9.66
C SER A 211 -2.38 -8.15 -10.82
N ARG A 212 -3.13 -7.05 -10.69
CA ARG A 212 -3.19 -5.93 -11.64
C ARG A 212 -2.76 -4.58 -11.03
N ARG A 213 -1.99 -4.62 -9.95
CA ARG A 213 -1.49 -3.43 -9.23
C ARG A 213 0.01 -3.48 -8.99
N VAL A 214 0.70 -4.46 -9.55
CA VAL A 214 2.16 -4.49 -9.60
C VAL A 214 2.59 -3.71 -10.83
N SER A 215 3.51 -2.77 -10.64
CA SER A 215 4.14 -2.02 -11.73
C SER A 215 4.96 -2.94 -12.65
N THR A 216 5.24 -2.45 -13.86
CA THR A 216 6.05 -3.19 -14.83
C THR A 216 7.46 -3.41 -14.29
N GLU A 217 8.06 -2.35 -13.75
CA GLU A 217 9.41 -2.35 -13.17
C GLU A 217 9.53 -3.38 -12.04
N LEU A 218 8.53 -3.46 -11.16
CA LEU A 218 8.53 -4.44 -10.07
C LEU A 218 8.33 -5.88 -10.59
N THR A 219 7.58 -6.05 -11.68
CA THR A 219 7.42 -7.35 -12.36
C THR A 219 8.72 -7.80 -13.03
N GLU A 220 9.48 -6.87 -13.61
CA GLU A 220 10.75 -7.13 -14.29
C GLU A 220 11.84 -7.64 -13.33
N THR A 221 11.73 -7.37 -12.03
CA THR A 221 12.61 -7.95 -11.00
C THR A 221 12.54 -9.49 -10.93
N ARG A 222 11.47 -10.10 -11.48
CA ARG A 222 11.15 -11.53 -11.39
C ARG A 222 10.95 -12.04 -9.96
N ALA A 223 10.73 -11.14 -8.99
CA ALA A 223 10.27 -11.51 -7.66
C ALA A 223 8.95 -12.30 -7.76
N LEU A 224 8.74 -13.24 -6.85
CA LEU A 224 7.49 -14.00 -6.80
C LEU A 224 6.34 -13.03 -6.45
N ILE A 225 5.30 -12.98 -7.28
CA ILE A 225 4.10 -12.19 -7.01
C ILE A 225 3.02 -13.10 -6.44
N PHE A 226 2.55 -12.79 -5.23
CA PHE A 226 1.44 -13.46 -4.58
C PHE A 226 0.19 -12.59 -4.59
N ASP A 227 -0.87 -13.06 -5.25
CA ASP A 227 -2.16 -12.36 -5.26
C ASP A 227 -2.85 -12.45 -3.90
N ILE A 228 -2.91 -11.32 -3.19
CA ILE A 228 -3.54 -11.23 -1.85
C ILE A 228 -5.01 -11.65 -1.84
N GLN A 229 -5.71 -11.65 -2.98
CA GLN A 229 -7.09 -12.12 -3.06
C GLN A 229 -7.22 -13.61 -2.75
N LYS A 230 -6.16 -14.41 -2.99
CA LYS A 230 -6.10 -15.83 -2.65
C LYS A 230 -6.30 -16.09 -1.16
N ILE A 231 -5.97 -15.11 -0.32
CA ILE A 231 -6.08 -15.20 1.14
C ILE A 231 -7.17 -14.26 1.70
N ARG A 232 -8.05 -13.71 0.86
CA ARG A 232 -9.11 -12.76 1.25
C ARG A 232 -9.81 -13.17 2.54
N ASN A 233 -10.35 -14.37 2.60
CA ASN A 233 -11.16 -14.81 3.74
C ASN A 233 -10.34 -14.94 5.05
N PHE A 234 -9.01 -15.05 4.94
CA PHE A 234 -8.13 -15.08 6.11
C PHE A 234 -8.01 -13.69 6.73
N ILE A 235 -8.03 -12.64 5.91
CA ILE A 235 -7.59 -11.29 6.24
C ILE A 235 -8.65 -10.18 6.08
N CYS A 236 -9.83 -10.47 5.51
CA CYS A 236 -10.90 -9.49 5.36
C CYS A 236 -11.64 -9.25 6.67
N ASN A 237 -12.36 -8.13 6.77
CA ASN A 237 -13.23 -7.87 7.92
C ASN A 237 -14.31 -8.96 8.09
N SER A 238 -14.71 -9.20 9.34
CA SER A 238 -15.60 -10.31 9.73
C SER A 238 -16.91 -10.37 8.97
N HIS A 239 -17.60 -9.24 8.83
CA HIS A 239 -18.84 -9.11 8.08
C HIS A 239 -18.70 -9.27 6.55
N GLN A 240 -17.49 -9.33 6.01
CA GLN A 240 -17.19 -9.43 4.58
C GLN A 240 -16.62 -10.80 4.17
N ILE A 241 -16.58 -11.76 5.10
CA ILE A 241 -16.34 -13.17 4.78
C ILE A 241 -17.50 -13.65 3.92
N GLN A 242 -17.22 -14.42 2.87
CA GLN A 242 -18.27 -14.96 1.99
C GLN A 242 -19.22 -15.86 2.79
N ASP A 243 -20.53 -15.75 2.56
CA ASP A 243 -21.56 -16.38 3.41
C ASP A 243 -21.40 -17.90 3.50
N ASN A 244 -21.07 -18.55 2.38
CA ASN A 244 -20.81 -19.99 2.32
C ASN A 244 -19.62 -20.43 3.18
N ILE A 245 -18.65 -19.54 3.42
CA ILE A 245 -17.51 -19.80 4.31
C ILE A 245 -17.86 -19.43 5.74
N ARG A 246 -18.58 -18.32 5.93
CA ARG A 246 -18.97 -17.83 7.26
C ARG A 246 -19.80 -18.85 8.03
N ALA A 247 -20.62 -19.65 7.34
CA ALA A 247 -21.38 -20.74 7.95
C ALA A 247 -20.51 -21.92 8.45
N LEU A 248 -19.25 -22.02 8.00
CA LEU A 248 -18.35 -23.14 8.26
C LEU A 248 -17.25 -22.83 9.28
N ILE A 249 -17.09 -21.57 9.69
CA ILE A 249 -15.98 -21.09 10.55
C ILE A 249 -16.44 -20.57 11.90
#